data_AF-A0A817VJA9-F1
#
_entry.id   AF-A0A817VJA9-F1
#
_cell.length_a   1.000
_cell.length_b   1.000
_cell.length_c   1.000
_cell.angle_alpha   90.00
_cell.angle_beta   90.00
_cell.angle_gamma   90.00
#
_symmetry.space_group_name_H-M   'P 1'
#
loop_
_entity.id
_entity.type
_entity.pdbx_description
1 polymer ?
#
loop_
_entity_poly.entity_id
_entity_poly.type
_entity_poly.pdbx_seq_one_letter_code
_entity_poly.pdbx_strand_id
1 'polypeptide(L)'
;MDNLNRDHAKVCEKLKIEYEQTKEQNEEKLRTNFNKEMEEIKNKYEQVIEKHEQKVKFDLQQVDKLSVEKKLFHENEKQKLINEYEQFIRKIEKQHNHKTDDYEKRIEMLISKTHEQLKSIEDEFQERNSKQQSIINDQQKMIQVLKEEQHKIKASYEKQNYAVNEQCLREKNEIKAQFDLCMKNLEKNFNTLTSKKEQLERKLSYLNEQHKHELIECRLTYENSLKGLLSNDVRMDLENTIHSLKQQVVYLQQRIAFLQQELEQYIQVYGHRPLAQPLVIKTTNPEHLLAMETVQSLYTNQFLREYLNLTQLRVRPWIRDPNGLHHPLVFDFELKFFDRTYAHNIYAWMNKWWWLSIVYSVIYVILIYYGRSLMESRERFELRVPLILWNVGLAVFSVFGMTRCLPEMIYSLHTQGLQYTICDRSNIYGITGYWITIFCISKVPELIDTLFIVLRKQKLIFLHWFHHATVLVYAWYSYHDWTASGRWFVFMNYTVHAMMYSYYAFRAMQYRIPKWVQVTVTVFQLSQMGVGCFVNYKAYVYRQAEAKCHVAYANIFWSFVMYAVYFGLFLHFFFVNYLLKKPTIVKAADVQKKNT
;
A
#
# COMPACT_ATOMS: atom_id res chain seq x y z
N MET A 1 3.92 169.83 -97.44
CA MET A 1 2.58 169.19 -97.36
C MET A 1 2.62 168.26 -96.14
N ASP A 2 2.94 168.85 -94.99
CA ASP A 2 3.47 168.16 -93.80
C ASP A 2 2.40 167.80 -92.76
N ASN A 3 1.12 167.97 -93.10
CA ASN A 3 0.00 167.70 -92.19
C ASN A 3 -0.65 166.32 -92.37
N LEU A 4 -0.31 165.54 -93.42
CA LEU A 4 -0.96 164.24 -93.67
C LEU A 4 -0.30 163.05 -92.95
N ASN A 5 0.98 163.15 -92.56
CA ASN A 5 1.72 162.03 -91.95
C ASN A 5 1.57 161.93 -90.43
N ARG A 6 1.02 162.93 -89.75
CA ARG A 6 0.90 162.94 -88.28
C ARG A 6 -0.37 162.24 -87.78
N ASP A 7 -1.40 162.14 -88.62
CA ASP A 7 -2.68 161.56 -88.23
C ASP A 7 -2.73 160.03 -88.42
N HIS A 8 -1.94 159.46 -89.33
CA HIS A 8 -1.92 158.00 -89.56
C HIS A 8 -1.24 157.21 -88.42
N ALA A 9 -0.20 157.77 -87.80
CA ALA A 9 0.51 157.11 -86.70
C ALA A 9 -0.34 156.97 -85.43
N LYS A 10 -1.28 157.89 -85.19
CA LYS A 10 -2.16 157.86 -84.00
C LYS A 10 -3.26 156.79 -84.07
N VAL A 11 -3.66 156.38 -85.28
CA VAL A 11 -4.72 155.38 -85.47
C VAL A 11 -4.20 153.95 -85.26
N CYS A 12 -2.99 153.65 -85.74
CA CYS A 12 -2.39 152.32 -85.57
C CYS A 12 -2.04 151.98 -84.12
N GLU A 13 -1.59 152.94 -83.32
CA GLU A 13 -1.29 152.74 -81.88
C GLU A 13 -2.57 152.35 -81.11
N LYS A 14 -3.71 152.98 -81.45
CA LYS A 14 -4.98 152.78 -80.77
C LYS A 14 -5.57 151.39 -81.03
N LEU A 15 -5.49 150.92 -82.27
CA LEU A 15 -6.00 149.60 -82.66
C LEU A 15 -5.18 148.44 -82.06
N LYS A 16 -3.87 148.63 -81.85
CA LYS A 16 -3.02 147.61 -81.22
C LYS A 16 -3.36 147.43 -79.74
N ILE A 17 -3.61 148.54 -79.04
CA ILE A 17 -4.01 148.53 -77.62
C ILE A 17 -5.38 147.85 -77.45
N GLU A 18 -6.36 148.14 -78.33
CA GLU A 18 -7.67 147.47 -78.28
C GLU A 18 -7.58 145.96 -78.53
N TYR A 19 -6.71 145.52 -79.45
CA TYR A 19 -6.54 144.09 -79.74
C TYR A 19 -5.91 143.34 -78.56
N GLU A 20 -4.84 143.88 -77.96
CA GLU A 20 -4.20 143.24 -76.80
C GLU A 20 -5.13 143.20 -75.58
N GLN A 21 -5.89 144.27 -75.32
CA GLN A 21 -6.91 144.28 -74.26
C GLN A 21 -8.02 143.25 -74.48
N THR A 22 -8.48 143.07 -75.72
CA THR A 22 -9.55 142.11 -76.03
C THR A 22 -9.05 140.66 -75.93
N LYS A 23 -7.80 140.40 -76.34
CA LYS A 23 -7.18 139.08 -76.21
C LYS A 23 -7.00 138.69 -74.75
N GLU A 24 -6.49 139.61 -73.94
CA GLU A 24 -6.24 139.38 -72.51
C GLU A 24 -7.57 139.14 -71.75
N GLN A 25 -8.63 139.91 -72.06
CA GLN A 25 -9.97 139.67 -71.52
C GLN A 25 -10.57 138.31 -71.90
N ASN A 26 -10.34 137.84 -73.12
CA ASN A 26 -10.87 136.54 -73.57
C ASN A 26 -10.08 135.36 -72.96
N GLU A 27 -8.76 135.47 -72.85
CA GLU A 27 -7.94 134.45 -72.18
C GLU A 27 -8.24 134.39 -70.68
N GLU A 28 -8.50 135.52 -70.04
CA GLU A 28 -8.91 135.60 -68.64
C GLU A 28 -10.29 134.97 -68.42
N LYS A 29 -11.27 135.26 -69.29
CA LYS A 29 -12.61 134.63 -69.28
C LYS A 29 -12.55 133.11 -69.47
N LEU A 30 -11.72 132.63 -70.39
CA LEU A 30 -11.57 131.20 -70.64
C LEU A 30 -10.97 130.49 -69.42
N ARG A 31 -9.94 131.09 -68.80
CA ARG A 31 -9.34 130.57 -67.55
C ARG A 31 -10.34 130.58 -66.40
N THR A 32 -11.17 131.63 -66.26
CA THR A 32 -12.18 131.67 -65.19
C THR A 32 -13.26 130.62 -65.40
N ASN A 33 -13.75 130.42 -66.63
CA ASN A 33 -14.74 129.38 -66.92
C ASN A 33 -14.18 127.98 -66.71
N PHE A 34 -12.96 127.71 -67.18
CA PHE A 34 -12.31 126.40 -67.00
C PHE A 34 -12.09 126.09 -65.51
N ASN A 35 -11.60 127.07 -64.74
CA ASN A 35 -11.43 126.90 -63.29
C ASN A 35 -12.77 126.68 -62.59
N LYS A 36 -13.84 127.36 -63.03
CA LYS A 36 -15.18 127.18 -62.47
C LYS A 36 -15.73 125.77 -62.74
N GLU A 37 -15.61 125.27 -63.97
CA GLU A 37 -16.03 123.90 -64.31
C GLU A 37 -15.20 122.84 -63.58
N MET A 38 -13.89 123.05 -63.45
CA MET A 38 -13.02 122.15 -62.67
C MET A 38 -13.39 122.13 -61.18
N GLU A 39 -13.73 123.28 -60.60
CA GLU A 39 -14.17 123.35 -59.20
C GLU A 39 -15.54 122.67 -59.02
N GLU A 40 -16.45 122.78 -60.00
CA GLU A 40 -17.73 122.04 -59.98
C GLU A 40 -17.54 120.52 -60.07
N ILE A 41 -16.64 120.05 -60.95
CA ILE A 41 -16.32 118.61 -61.08
C ILE A 41 -15.68 118.11 -59.78
N LYS A 42 -14.73 118.86 -59.22
CA LYS A 42 -14.08 118.53 -57.95
C LYS A 42 -15.09 118.44 -56.80
N ASN A 43 -15.99 119.41 -56.67
CA ASN A 43 -17.05 119.40 -55.66
C ASN A 43 -17.99 118.20 -55.82
N LYS A 44 -18.37 117.83 -57.06
CA LYS A 44 -19.18 116.62 -57.30
C LYS A 44 -18.41 115.35 -56.94
N TYR A 45 -17.12 115.28 -57.24
CA TYR A 45 -16.28 114.13 -56.92
C TYR A 45 -16.10 113.97 -55.40
N GLU A 46 -15.87 115.07 -54.68
CA GLU A 46 -15.80 115.09 -53.22
C GLU A 46 -17.13 114.65 -52.57
N GLN A 47 -18.28 115.12 -53.09
CA GLN A 47 -19.59 114.65 -52.61
C GLN A 47 -19.83 113.16 -52.83
N VAL A 48 -19.34 112.59 -53.94
CA VAL A 48 -19.46 111.15 -54.22
C VAL A 48 -18.56 110.35 -53.28
N ILE A 49 -17.34 110.80 -53.03
CA ILE A 49 -16.43 110.18 -52.06
C ILE A 49 -17.04 110.21 -50.66
N GLU A 50 -17.55 111.37 -50.23
CA GLU A 50 -18.15 111.52 -48.89
C GLU A 50 -19.37 110.58 -48.71
N LYS A 51 -20.25 110.50 -49.71
CA LYS A 51 -21.36 109.54 -49.71
C LYS A 51 -20.89 108.08 -49.67
N HIS A 52 -19.81 107.75 -50.38
CA HIS A 52 -19.25 106.40 -50.38
C HIS A 52 -18.64 106.05 -49.02
N GLU A 53 -17.88 106.96 -48.42
CA GLU A 53 -17.31 106.78 -47.08
C GLU A 53 -18.39 106.64 -46.00
N GLN A 54 -19.46 107.42 -46.07
CA GLN A 54 -20.62 107.28 -45.18
C GLN A 54 -21.28 105.92 -45.32
N LYS A 55 -21.45 105.42 -46.56
CA LYS A 55 -22.02 104.09 -46.81
C LYS A 55 -21.11 102.97 -46.30
N VAL A 56 -19.80 103.05 -46.55
CA VAL A 56 -18.82 102.07 -46.05
C VAL A 56 -18.81 102.04 -44.51
N LYS A 57 -18.86 103.21 -43.85
CA LYS A 57 -18.98 103.28 -42.38
C LYS A 57 -20.27 102.63 -41.87
N PHE A 58 -21.40 102.86 -42.54
CA PHE A 58 -22.67 102.24 -42.17
C PHE A 58 -22.64 100.70 -42.35
N ASP A 59 -22.11 100.22 -43.47
CA ASP A 59 -22.00 98.78 -43.75
C ASP A 59 -21.05 98.09 -42.76
N LEU A 60 -19.93 98.72 -42.40
CA LEU A 60 -19.01 98.24 -41.34
C LEU A 60 -19.71 98.13 -39.98
N GLN A 61 -20.49 99.15 -39.58
CA GLN A 61 -21.26 99.09 -38.33
C GLN A 61 -22.28 97.94 -38.33
N GLN A 62 -22.90 97.64 -39.47
CA GLN A 62 -23.82 96.51 -39.58
C GLN A 62 -23.11 95.16 -39.51
N VAL A 63 -21.94 95.03 -40.15
CA VAL A 63 -21.12 93.82 -40.05
C VAL A 63 -20.67 93.56 -38.61
N ASP A 64 -20.24 94.61 -37.89
CA ASP A 64 -19.87 94.49 -36.47
C ASP A 64 -21.07 94.09 -35.59
N LYS A 65 -22.24 94.68 -35.84
CA LYS A 65 -23.48 94.31 -35.14
C LYS A 65 -23.84 92.84 -35.37
N LEU A 66 -23.83 92.37 -36.61
CA LEU A 66 -24.10 90.97 -36.96
C LEU A 66 -23.05 90.02 -36.38
N SER A 67 -21.79 90.43 -36.31
CA SER A 67 -20.70 89.66 -35.68
C SER A 67 -20.94 89.47 -34.17
N VAL A 68 -21.37 90.53 -33.49
CA VAL A 68 -21.74 90.48 -32.07
C VAL A 68 -22.98 89.62 -31.84
N GLU A 69 -24.03 89.77 -32.64
CA GLU A 69 -25.25 88.95 -32.56
C GLU A 69 -24.96 87.48 -32.80
N LYS A 70 -24.11 87.14 -33.78
CA LYS A 70 -23.67 85.76 -34.03
C LYS A 70 -22.90 85.17 -32.85
N LYS A 71 -22.00 85.94 -32.23
CA LYS A 71 -21.27 85.51 -31.02
C LYS A 71 -22.23 85.26 -29.86
N LEU A 72 -23.17 86.19 -29.62
CA LEU A 72 -24.17 86.06 -28.55
C LEU A 72 -25.08 84.84 -28.78
N PHE A 73 -25.50 84.61 -30.02
CA PHE A 73 -26.29 83.43 -30.39
C PHE A 73 -25.51 82.14 -30.12
N HIS A 74 -24.23 82.08 -30.49
CA HIS A 74 -23.40 80.91 -30.25
C HIS A 74 -23.16 80.65 -28.75
N GLU A 75 -22.93 81.71 -27.96
CA GLU A 75 -22.77 81.57 -26.51
C GLU A 75 -24.08 81.14 -25.83
N ASN A 76 -25.23 81.63 -26.29
CA ASN A 76 -26.54 81.21 -25.80
C ASN A 76 -26.83 79.73 -26.12
N GLU A 77 -26.57 79.28 -27.35
CA GLU A 77 -26.72 77.86 -27.73
C GLU A 77 -25.77 76.96 -26.93
N LYS A 78 -24.50 77.38 -26.77
CA LYS A 78 -23.53 76.68 -25.93
C LYS A 78 -24.01 76.58 -24.48
N GLN A 79 -24.52 77.67 -23.89
CA GLN A 79 -25.03 77.66 -22.52
C GLN A 79 -26.27 76.77 -22.38
N LYS A 80 -27.13 76.74 -23.39
CA LYS A 80 -28.29 75.85 -23.43
C LYS A 80 -27.87 74.38 -23.44
N LEU A 81 -26.91 74.00 -24.30
CA LEU A 81 -26.35 72.65 -24.30
C LEU A 81 -25.71 72.29 -22.96
N ILE A 82 -24.93 73.20 -22.35
CA ILE A 82 -24.33 72.97 -21.02
C ILE A 82 -25.42 72.68 -19.98
N ASN A 83 -26.48 73.49 -19.95
CA ASN A 83 -27.59 73.29 -19.01
C ASN A 83 -28.32 71.96 -19.24
N GLU A 84 -28.50 71.53 -20.50
CA GLU A 84 -29.08 70.23 -20.83
C GLU A 84 -28.19 69.06 -20.37
N TYR A 85 -26.87 69.15 -20.60
CA TYR A 85 -25.92 68.16 -20.11
C TYR A 85 -25.87 68.09 -18.58
N GLU A 86 -25.85 69.23 -17.89
CA GLU A 86 -25.89 69.26 -16.42
C GLU A 86 -27.16 68.62 -15.87
N GLN A 87 -28.32 68.86 -16.49
CA GLN A 87 -29.56 68.18 -16.09
C GLN A 87 -29.49 66.67 -16.30
N PHE A 88 -28.86 66.22 -17.38
CA PHE A 88 -28.66 64.81 -17.66
C PHE A 88 -27.72 64.15 -16.65
N ILE A 89 -26.59 64.78 -16.34
CA ILE A 89 -25.63 64.33 -15.31
C ILE A 89 -26.33 64.23 -13.95
N ARG A 90 -27.08 65.26 -13.53
CA ARG A 90 -27.83 65.22 -12.25
C ARG A 90 -28.84 64.07 -12.20
N LYS A 91 -29.47 63.70 -13.32
CA LYS A 91 -30.37 62.54 -13.37
C LYS A 91 -29.60 61.23 -13.18
N ILE A 92 -28.45 61.09 -13.83
CA ILE A 92 -27.58 59.90 -13.69
C ILE A 92 -27.06 59.80 -12.25
N GLU A 93 -26.57 60.88 -11.66
CA GLU A 93 -26.08 60.92 -10.28
C GLU A 93 -27.18 60.53 -9.29
N LYS A 94 -28.41 61.03 -9.46
CA LYS A 94 -29.54 60.61 -8.62
C LYS A 94 -29.85 59.11 -8.75
N GLN A 95 -29.83 58.57 -9.97
CA GLN A 95 -30.06 57.14 -10.19
C GLN A 95 -28.93 56.28 -9.61
N HIS A 96 -27.68 56.74 -9.74
CA HIS A 96 -26.52 56.09 -9.17
C HIS A 96 -26.61 56.06 -7.64
N ASN A 97 -26.85 57.20 -7.00
CA ASN A 97 -26.96 57.29 -5.54
C ASN A 97 -28.10 56.45 -4.99
N HIS A 98 -29.27 56.45 -5.64
CA HIS A 98 -30.37 55.58 -5.24
C HIS A 98 -30.00 54.09 -5.34
N LYS A 99 -29.27 53.68 -6.38
CA LYS A 99 -28.80 52.29 -6.50
C LYS A 99 -27.76 51.97 -5.42
N THR A 100 -26.84 52.89 -5.13
CA THR A 100 -25.85 52.72 -4.05
C THR A 100 -26.54 52.50 -2.71
N ASP A 101 -27.53 53.33 -2.35
CA ASP A 101 -28.30 53.18 -1.10
C ASP A 101 -29.06 51.83 -1.05
N ASP A 102 -29.61 51.37 -2.17
CA ASP A 102 -30.29 50.08 -2.25
C ASP A 102 -29.30 48.91 -2.06
N TYR A 103 -28.11 49.00 -2.65
CA TYR A 103 -27.05 48.02 -2.44
C TYR A 103 -26.55 48.02 -0.98
N GLU A 104 -26.34 49.18 -0.37
CA GLU A 104 -25.91 49.30 1.03
C GLU A 104 -26.94 48.66 1.98
N LYS A 105 -28.23 48.99 1.84
CA LYS A 105 -29.31 48.37 2.64
C LYS A 105 -29.36 46.85 2.48
N ARG A 106 -29.14 46.35 1.27
CA ARG A 106 -29.16 44.92 0.98
C ARG A 106 -27.95 44.20 1.58
N ILE A 107 -26.78 44.85 1.57
CA ILE A 107 -25.57 44.36 2.23
C ILE A 107 -25.77 44.32 3.75
N GLU A 108 -26.29 45.39 4.37
CA GLU A 108 -26.57 45.42 5.81
C GLU A 108 -27.54 44.33 6.24
N MET A 109 -28.62 44.13 5.47
CA MET A 109 -29.59 43.07 5.72
C MET A 109 -28.96 41.67 5.62
N LEU A 110 -28.08 41.45 4.63
CA LEU A 110 -27.35 40.19 4.48
C LEU A 110 -26.38 39.97 5.65
N ILE A 111 -25.67 41.00 6.09
CA ILE A 111 -24.77 40.94 7.24
C ILE A 111 -25.54 40.59 8.51
N SER A 112 -26.66 41.29 8.77
CA SER A 112 -27.52 41.03 9.94
C SER A 112 -28.05 39.59 9.95
N LYS A 113 -28.58 39.11 8.82
CA LYS A 113 -29.06 37.73 8.70
C LYS A 113 -27.96 36.70 8.90
N THR A 114 -26.77 36.97 8.36
CA THR A 114 -25.61 36.08 8.53
C THR A 114 -25.14 36.05 9.98
N HIS A 115 -25.17 37.19 10.66
CA HIS A 115 -24.82 37.30 12.08
C HIS A 115 -25.79 36.52 12.97
N GLU A 116 -27.09 36.63 12.73
CA GLU A 116 -28.11 35.83 13.44
C GLU A 116 -27.92 34.32 13.23
N GLN A 117 -27.64 33.90 11.99
CA GLN A 117 -27.36 32.50 11.69
C GLN A 117 -26.09 32.00 12.39
N LEU A 118 -25.01 32.79 12.37
CA LEU A 118 -23.77 32.46 13.06
C LEU A 118 -23.99 32.31 14.57
N LYS A 119 -24.75 33.22 15.17
CA LYS A 119 -25.08 33.16 16.60
C LYS A 119 -25.89 31.92 16.95
N SER A 120 -26.90 31.57 16.14
CA SER A 120 -27.67 30.34 16.33
C SER A 120 -26.80 29.07 16.24
N ILE A 121 -25.81 29.05 15.33
CA ILE A 121 -24.88 27.92 15.20
C ILE A 121 -23.95 27.85 16.41
N GLU A 122 -23.48 28.99 16.91
CA GLU A 122 -22.63 29.08 18.10
C GLU A 122 -23.36 28.55 19.34
N ASP A 123 -24.61 28.95 19.55
CA ASP A 123 -25.45 28.47 20.66
C ASP A 123 -25.66 26.95 20.58
N GLU A 124 -25.97 26.42 19.38
CA GLU A 124 -26.12 24.96 19.18
C GLU A 124 -24.81 24.21 19.43
N PHE A 125 -23.68 24.79 19.02
CA PHE A 125 -22.36 24.20 19.26
C PHE A 125 -22.01 24.18 20.77
N GLN A 126 -22.32 25.26 21.50
CA GLN A 126 -22.13 25.30 22.95
C GLN A 126 -23.00 24.26 23.67
N GLU A 127 -24.26 24.11 23.27
CA GLU A 127 -25.15 23.10 23.85
C GLU A 127 -24.62 21.67 23.60
N ARG A 128 -24.21 21.37 22.35
CA ARG A 128 -23.60 20.07 22.01
C ARG A 128 -22.33 19.80 22.79
N ASN A 129 -21.48 20.81 22.98
CA ASN A 129 -20.24 20.68 23.74
C ASN A 129 -20.53 20.39 25.23
N SER A 130 -21.51 21.06 25.83
CA SER A 130 -21.92 20.80 27.21
C SER A 130 -22.45 19.36 27.40
N LYS A 131 -23.25 18.86 26.45
CA LYS A 131 -23.75 17.47 26.44
C LYS A 131 -22.60 16.47 26.30
N GLN A 132 -21.66 16.73 25.38
CA GLN A 132 -20.47 15.88 25.23
C GLN A 132 -19.64 15.83 26.51
N GLN A 133 -19.44 16.96 27.20
CA GLN A 133 -18.72 16.99 28.46
C GLN A 133 -19.40 16.17 29.56
N SER A 134 -20.75 16.22 29.63
CA SER A 134 -21.51 15.36 30.56
C SER A 134 -21.31 13.87 30.26
N ILE A 135 -21.39 13.47 28.98
CA ILE A 135 -21.19 12.07 28.56
C ILE A 135 -19.77 11.60 28.90
N ILE A 136 -18.75 12.44 28.67
CA ILE A 136 -17.36 12.11 29.02
C ILE A 136 -17.23 11.86 30.53
N ASN A 137 -17.84 12.71 31.36
CA ASN A 137 -17.81 12.55 32.81
C ASN A 137 -18.49 11.25 33.26
N ASP A 138 -19.62 10.89 32.67
CA ASP A 138 -20.32 9.64 32.99
C ASP A 138 -19.55 8.40 32.52
N GLN A 139 -18.93 8.46 31.34
CA GLN A 139 -18.03 7.41 30.87
C GLN A 139 -16.81 7.24 31.79
N GLN A 140 -16.23 8.34 32.28
CA GLN A 140 -15.11 8.28 33.24
C GLN A 140 -15.51 7.58 34.55
N LYS A 141 -16.71 7.87 35.08
CA LYS A 141 -17.24 7.17 36.26
C LYS A 141 -17.43 5.68 36.00
N MET A 142 -17.99 5.31 34.85
CA MET A 142 -18.18 3.91 34.48
C MET A 142 -16.85 3.16 34.35
N ILE A 143 -15.84 3.79 33.74
CA ILE A 143 -14.48 3.24 33.65
C ILE A 143 -13.88 3.01 35.05
N GLN A 144 -14.12 3.91 36.01
CA GLN A 144 -13.64 3.74 37.37
C GLN A 144 -14.28 2.53 38.05
N VAL A 145 -15.60 2.35 37.94
CA VAL A 145 -16.30 1.18 38.48
C VAL A 145 -15.76 -0.12 37.85
N LEU A 146 -15.61 -0.16 36.53
CA LEU A 146 -15.08 -1.33 35.83
C LEU A 146 -13.64 -1.67 36.22
N LYS A 147 -12.81 -0.66 36.50
CA LYS A 147 -11.44 -0.88 37.01
C LYS A 147 -11.46 -1.53 38.39
N GLU A 148 -12.35 -1.10 39.27
CA GLU A 148 -12.49 -1.69 40.62
C GLU A 148 -12.98 -3.15 40.53
N GLU A 149 -13.95 -3.44 39.67
CA GLU A 149 -14.41 -4.82 39.42
C GLU A 149 -13.30 -5.69 38.84
N GLN A 150 -12.55 -5.19 37.86
CA GLN A 150 -11.41 -5.90 37.27
C GLN A 150 -10.38 -6.25 38.35
N HIS A 151 -10.09 -5.31 39.27
CA HIS A 151 -9.15 -5.53 40.35
C HIS A 151 -9.64 -6.63 41.31
N LYS A 152 -10.94 -6.64 41.66
CA LYS A 152 -11.56 -7.68 42.49
C LYS A 152 -11.49 -9.06 41.82
N ILE A 153 -11.83 -9.14 40.54
CA ILE A 153 -11.78 -10.41 39.78
C ILE A 153 -10.34 -10.94 39.71
N LYS A 154 -9.37 -10.06 39.42
CA LYS A 154 -7.96 -10.45 39.35
C LYS A 154 -7.47 -11.02 40.69
N ALA A 155 -7.77 -10.36 41.80
CA ALA A 155 -7.40 -10.85 43.13
C ALA A 155 -8.04 -12.21 43.47
N SER A 156 -9.31 -12.39 43.09
CA SER A 156 -10.00 -13.68 43.26
C SER A 156 -9.35 -14.80 42.45
N TYR A 157 -8.97 -14.51 41.20
CA TYR A 157 -8.35 -15.49 40.31
C TYR A 157 -6.92 -15.86 40.78
N GLU A 158 -6.13 -14.89 41.22
CA GLU A 158 -4.80 -15.14 41.79
C GLU A 158 -4.87 -16.04 43.02
N LYS A 159 -5.86 -15.81 43.90
CA LYS A 159 -6.10 -16.66 45.07
C LYS A 159 -6.48 -18.09 44.69
N GLN A 160 -7.33 -18.27 43.67
CA GLN A 160 -7.71 -19.60 43.17
C GLN A 160 -6.51 -20.32 42.54
N ASN A 161 -5.73 -19.64 41.69
CA ASN A 161 -4.54 -20.22 41.08
C ASN A 161 -3.50 -20.66 42.12
N TYR A 162 -3.30 -19.85 43.16
CA TYR A 162 -2.39 -20.21 44.24
C TYR A 162 -2.84 -21.51 44.94
N ALA A 163 -4.14 -21.62 45.26
CA ALA A 163 -4.69 -22.82 45.90
C ALA A 163 -4.56 -24.07 45.02
N VAL A 164 -4.84 -23.96 43.72
CA VAL A 164 -4.72 -25.09 42.77
C VAL A 164 -3.26 -25.51 42.59
N ASN A 165 -2.33 -24.56 42.50
CA ASN A 165 -0.90 -24.86 42.38
C ASN A 165 -0.36 -25.57 43.62
N GLU A 166 -0.75 -25.14 44.83
CA GLU A 166 -0.43 -25.81 46.08
C GLU A 166 -0.96 -27.25 46.11
N GLN A 167 -2.21 -27.47 45.67
CA GLN A 167 -2.78 -28.81 45.58
C GLN A 167 -2.01 -29.69 44.59
N CYS A 168 -1.73 -29.19 43.38
CA CYS A 168 -0.98 -29.93 42.36
C CYS A 168 0.44 -30.28 42.84
N LEU A 169 1.09 -29.38 43.60
CA LEU A 169 2.43 -29.64 44.15
C LEU A 169 2.40 -30.74 45.20
N ARG A 170 1.37 -30.77 46.07
CA ARG A 170 1.17 -31.85 47.05
C ARG A 170 0.97 -33.21 46.37
N GLU A 171 0.05 -33.29 45.41
CA GLU A 171 -0.22 -34.52 44.67
C GLU A 171 1.02 -35.03 43.91
N LYS A 172 1.78 -34.12 43.29
CA LYS A 172 3.05 -34.46 42.62
C LYS A 172 4.07 -35.06 43.59
N ASN A 173 4.22 -34.48 44.78
CA ASN A 173 5.19 -34.96 45.78
C ASN A 173 4.77 -36.32 46.34
N GLU A 174 3.47 -36.55 46.52
CA GLU A 174 2.94 -37.83 46.98
C GLU A 174 3.18 -38.95 45.96
N ILE A 175 2.89 -38.69 44.68
CA ILE A 175 3.20 -39.63 43.58
C ILE A 175 4.70 -39.93 43.51
N LYS A 176 5.55 -38.89 43.66
CA LYS A 176 7.00 -39.06 43.66
C LYS A 176 7.47 -39.96 44.81
N ALA A 177 6.93 -39.76 46.02
CA ALA A 177 7.26 -40.58 47.17
C ALA A 177 6.85 -42.05 46.99
N GLN A 178 5.66 -42.29 46.41
CA GLN A 178 5.19 -43.64 46.08
C GLN A 178 6.09 -44.31 45.04
N PHE A 179 6.49 -43.57 44.00
CA PHE A 179 7.40 -44.05 42.98
C PHE A 179 8.76 -44.44 43.57
N ASP A 180 9.35 -43.57 44.40
CA ASP A 180 10.65 -43.83 45.04
C ASP A 180 10.58 -45.06 45.97
N LEU A 181 9.47 -45.27 46.68
CA LEU A 181 9.25 -46.46 47.50
C LEU A 181 9.15 -47.73 46.64
N CYS A 182 8.42 -47.67 45.53
CA CYS A 182 8.29 -48.79 44.59
C CYS A 182 9.66 -49.19 44.02
N MET A 183 10.44 -48.20 43.57
CA MET A 183 11.78 -48.42 43.03
C MET A 183 12.72 -49.07 44.05
N LYS A 184 12.71 -48.61 45.32
CA LYS A 184 13.50 -49.24 46.39
C LYS A 184 13.12 -50.70 46.65
N ASN A 185 11.83 -51.01 46.63
CA ASN A 185 11.37 -52.40 46.77
C ASN A 185 11.81 -53.27 45.60
N LEU A 186 11.75 -52.73 44.38
CA LEU A 186 12.18 -53.41 43.17
C LEU A 186 13.69 -53.69 43.19
N GLU A 187 14.49 -52.70 43.59
CA GLU A 187 15.94 -52.82 43.76
C GLU A 187 16.30 -53.87 44.83
N LYS A 188 15.60 -53.88 45.97
CA LYS A 188 15.80 -54.90 47.02
C LYS A 188 15.49 -56.31 46.51
N ASN A 189 14.41 -56.48 45.75
CA ASN A 189 14.05 -57.76 45.16
C ASN A 189 15.08 -58.21 44.12
N PHE A 190 15.55 -57.29 43.28
CA PHE A 190 16.60 -57.55 42.31
C PHE A 190 17.89 -58.03 43.00
N ASN A 191 18.36 -57.30 44.02
CA ASN A 191 19.55 -57.67 44.77
C ASN A 191 19.42 -59.05 45.45
N THR A 192 18.23 -59.38 45.95
CA THR A 192 17.93 -60.69 46.54
C THR A 192 18.01 -61.80 45.49
N LEU A 193 17.45 -61.58 44.30
CA LEU A 193 17.52 -62.53 43.18
C LEU A 193 18.94 -62.71 42.67
N THR A 194 19.70 -61.62 42.55
CA THR A 194 21.13 -61.65 42.16
C THR A 194 21.95 -62.47 43.14
N SER A 195 21.76 -62.27 44.46
CA SER A 195 22.45 -63.07 45.48
C SER A 195 22.10 -64.57 45.40
N LYS A 196 20.82 -64.90 45.15
CA LYS A 196 20.40 -66.30 44.93
C LYS A 196 21.05 -66.91 43.68
N LYS A 197 21.12 -66.15 42.59
CA LYS A 197 21.80 -66.57 41.36
C LYS A 197 23.27 -66.91 41.65
N GLU A 198 24.00 -66.02 42.31
CA GLU A 198 25.41 -66.24 42.63
C GLU A 198 25.62 -67.47 43.54
N GLN A 199 24.71 -67.72 44.48
CA GLN A 199 24.78 -68.93 45.32
C GLN A 199 24.58 -70.21 44.51
N LEU A 200 23.62 -70.21 43.57
CA LEU A 200 23.39 -71.35 42.69
C LEU A 200 24.57 -71.58 41.74
N GLU A 201 25.15 -70.51 41.19
CA GLU A 201 26.35 -70.60 40.33
C GLU A 201 27.54 -71.18 41.09
N ARG A 202 27.77 -70.77 42.35
CA ARG A 202 28.81 -71.36 43.20
C ARG A 202 28.58 -72.85 43.46
N LYS A 203 27.34 -73.25 43.77
CA LYS A 203 26.99 -74.67 43.95
C LYS A 203 27.21 -75.49 42.68
N LEU A 204 26.80 -74.94 41.53
CA LEU A 204 26.99 -75.58 40.24
C LEU A 204 28.49 -75.74 39.93
N SER A 205 29.29 -74.71 40.18
CA SER A 205 30.75 -74.79 39.99
C SER A 205 31.39 -75.86 40.87
N TYR A 206 30.98 -75.95 42.15
CA TYR A 206 31.49 -76.97 43.07
C TYR A 206 31.15 -78.40 42.59
N LEU A 207 29.89 -78.65 42.24
CA LEU A 207 29.45 -79.94 41.70
C LEU A 207 30.17 -80.30 40.40
N ASN A 208 30.40 -79.31 39.53
CA ASN A 208 31.11 -79.54 38.27
C ASN A 208 32.57 -79.95 38.50
N GLU A 209 33.27 -79.32 39.45
CA GLU A 209 34.63 -79.73 39.81
C GLU A 209 34.66 -81.11 40.48
N GLN A 210 33.66 -81.44 41.32
CA GLN A 210 33.54 -82.77 41.90
C GLN A 210 33.33 -83.85 40.83
N HIS A 211 32.37 -83.67 39.91
CA HIS A 211 32.15 -84.59 38.81
C HIS A 211 33.37 -84.71 37.89
N LYS A 212 34.11 -83.63 37.65
CA LYS A 212 35.37 -83.69 36.90
C LYS A 212 36.39 -84.58 37.59
N HIS A 213 36.54 -84.47 38.91
CA HIS A 213 37.43 -85.35 39.66
C HIS A 213 37.02 -86.82 39.56
N GLU A 214 35.73 -87.13 39.74
CA GLU A 214 35.19 -88.50 39.60
C GLU A 214 35.41 -89.05 38.17
N LEU A 215 35.21 -88.23 37.14
CA LEU A 215 35.49 -88.59 35.74
C LEU A 215 36.98 -88.84 35.48
N ILE A 216 37.86 -88.03 36.07
CA ILE A 216 39.31 -88.22 35.94
C ILE A 216 39.72 -89.52 36.62
N GLU A 217 39.22 -89.81 37.82
CA GLU A 217 39.51 -91.04 38.54
C GLU A 217 39.04 -92.26 37.75
N CYS A 218 37.80 -92.23 37.25
CA CYS A 218 37.25 -93.29 36.42
C CYS A 218 38.06 -93.47 35.11
N ARG A 219 38.42 -92.37 34.44
CA ARG A 219 39.29 -92.38 33.24
C ARG A 219 40.65 -93.01 33.55
N LEU A 220 41.29 -92.67 34.66
CA LEU A 220 42.60 -93.21 35.05
C LEU A 220 42.52 -94.72 35.32
N THR A 221 41.44 -95.19 35.97
CA THR A 221 41.21 -96.63 36.20
C THR A 221 41.01 -97.40 34.89
N TYR A 222 40.23 -96.84 33.96
CA TYR A 222 40.07 -97.42 32.62
C TYR A 222 41.36 -97.38 31.80
N GLU A 223 42.09 -96.25 31.78
CA GLU A 223 43.36 -96.11 31.06
C GLU A 223 44.43 -97.09 31.58
N ASN A 224 44.51 -97.28 32.90
CA ASN A 224 45.45 -98.24 33.50
C ASN A 224 45.07 -99.69 33.17
N SER A 225 43.78 -100.02 33.10
CA SER A 225 43.30 -101.34 32.70
C SER A 225 43.53 -101.62 31.20
N LEU A 226 43.31 -100.60 30.34
CA LEU A 226 43.54 -100.67 28.89
C LEU A 226 45.02 -100.75 28.53
N LYS A 227 45.89 -99.99 29.21
CA LYS A 227 47.34 -99.99 28.97
C LYS A 227 48.00 -101.35 29.25
N GLY A 228 47.36 -102.22 30.05
CA GLY A 228 47.81 -103.59 30.28
C GLY A 228 47.48 -104.58 29.14
N LEU A 229 46.62 -104.21 28.18
CA LEU A 229 46.07 -105.11 27.17
C LEU A 229 46.48 -104.77 25.72
N LEU A 230 47.22 -103.69 25.48
CA LEU A 230 47.54 -103.16 24.15
C LEU A 230 49.02 -103.41 23.78
N SER A 231 49.29 -103.84 22.54
CA SER A 231 50.66 -103.97 22.01
C SER A 231 51.28 -102.58 21.74
N ASN A 232 52.62 -102.51 21.78
CA ASN A 232 53.36 -101.24 21.73
C ASN A 232 53.08 -100.41 20.46
N ASP A 233 52.83 -101.05 19.32
CA ASP A 233 52.60 -100.35 18.04
C ASP A 233 51.24 -99.62 18.03
N VAL A 234 50.18 -100.25 18.55
CA VAL A 234 48.84 -99.65 18.61
C VAL A 234 48.78 -98.51 19.64
N ARG A 235 49.58 -98.59 20.70
CA ARG A 235 49.66 -97.55 21.73
C ARG A 235 50.20 -96.24 21.18
N MET A 236 51.21 -96.30 20.31
CA MET A 236 51.89 -95.11 19.79
C MET A 236 51.03 -94.37 18.76
N ASP A 237 50.32 -95.08 17.88
CA ASP A 237 49.39 -94.47 16.92
C ASP A 237 48.16 -93.85 17.62
N LEU A 238 47.66 -94.49 18.68
CA LEU A 238 46.58 -93.95 19.48
C LEU A 238 47.01 -92.69 20.23
N GLU A 239 48.22 -92.66 20.82
CA GLU A 239 48.76 -91.47 21.49
C GLU A 239 48.98 -90.29 20.53
N ASN A 240 49.49 -90.55 19.32
CA ASN A 240 49.66 -89.53 18.28
C ASN A 240 48.31 -88.97 17.81
N THR A 241 47.31 -89.84 17.62
CA THR A 241 45.95 -89.41 17.21
C THR A 241 45.27 -88.62 18.33
N ILE A 242 45.40 -89.05 19.59
CA ILE A 242 44.91 -88.31 20.76
C ILE A 242 45.60 -86.94 20.88
N HIS A 243 46.91 -86.87 20.62
CA HIS A 243 47.64 -85.60 20.65
C HIS A 243 47.15 -84.64 19.57
N SER A 244 46.95 -85.14 18.34
CA SER A 244 46.40 -84.37 17.23
C SER A 244 44.99 -83.85 17.52
N LEU A 245 44.10 -84.72 18.03
CA LEU A 245 42.75 -84.34 18.43
C LEU A 245 42.73 -83.33 19.58
N LYS A 246 43.62 -83.48 20.57
CA LYS A 246 43.77 -82.49 21.66
C LYS A 246 44.18 -81.12 21.13
N GLN A 247 45.13 -81.05 20.19
CA GLN A 247 45.53 -79.78 19.59
C GLN A 247 44.38 -79.14 18.81
N GLN A 248 43.59 -79.93 18.07
CA GLN A 248 42.41 -79.42 17.36
C GLN A 248 41.33 -78.89 18.32
N VAL A 249 41.08 -79.58 19.43
CA VAL A 249 40.12 -79.12 20.46
C VAL A 249 40.59 -77.82 21.11
N VAL A 250 41.89 -77.69 21.43
CA VAL A 250 42.45 -76.44 21.99
C VAL A 250 42.30 -75.29 21.00
N TYR A 251 42.57 -75.52 19.71
CA TYR A 251 42.38 -74.52 18.66
C TYR A 251 40.91 -74.05 18.57
N LEU A 252 39.96 -75.00 18.62
CA LEU A 252 38.53 -74.68 18.60
C LEU A 252 38.08 -73.91 19.84
N GLN A 253 38.58 -74.26 21.03
CA GLN A 253 38.28 -73.53 22.28
C GLN A 253 38.78 -72.08 22.23
N GLN A 254 39.99 -71.85 21.71
CA GLN A 254 40.53 -70.49 21.52
C GLN A 254 39.69 -69.69 20.52
N ARG A 255 39.23 -70.32 19.43
CA ARG A 255 38.34 -69.69 18.44
C ARG A 255 37.00 -69.27 19.05
N ILE A 256 36.42 -70.10 19.91
CA ILE A 256 35.14 -69.80 20.60
C ILE A 256 35.31 -68.63 21.58
N ALA A 257 36.39 -68.60 22.36
CA ALA A 257 36.67 -67.51 23.29
C ALA A 257 36.82 -66.15 22.56
N PHE A 258 37.49 -66.15 21.41
CA PHE A 258 37.62 -64.97 20.57
C PHE A 258 36.26 -64.47 20.05
N LEU A 259 35.40 -65.39 19.57
CA LEU A 259 34.06 -65.05 19.08
C LEU A 259 33.13 -64.52 20.18
N GLN A 260 33.26 -65.01 21.42
CA GLN A 260 32.51 -64.46 22.56
C GLN A 260 32.92 -63.03 22.88
N GLN A 261 34.22 -62.72 22.78
CA GLN A 261 34.74 -61.38 23.02
C GLN A 261 34.26 -60.38 21.94
N GLU A 262 34.22 -60.80 20.66
CA GLU A 262 33.62 -60.00 19.58
C GLU A 262 32.14 -59.72 19.81
N LEU A 263 31.38 -60.71 20.30
CA LEU A 263 29.95 -60.56 20.58
C LEU A 263 29.69 -59.54 21.70
N GLU A 264 30.48 -59.56 22.78
CA GLU A 264 30.39 -58.59 23.87
C GLU A 264 30.72 -57.16 23.38
N GLN A 265 31.71 -57.03 22.50
CA GLN A 265 32.09 -55.75 21.90
C GLN A 265 30.98 -55.21 21.00
N TYR A 266 30.30 -56.07 20.23
CA TYR A 266 29.15 -55.70 19.41
C TYR A 266 27.96 -55.20 20.27
N ILE A 267 27.69 -55.86 21.40
CA ILE A 267 26.63 -55.44 22.33
C ILE A 267 26.96 -54.06 22.95
N GLN A 268 28.22 -53.75 23.26
CA GLN A 268 28.60 -52.42 23.73
C GLN A 268 28.44 -51.32 22.67
N VAL A 269 28.80 -51.59 21.41
CA VAL A 269 28.77 -50.61 20.32
C VAL A 269 27.34 -50.29 19.88
N TYR A 270 26.43 -51.27 19.91
CA TYR A 270 25.07 -51.12 19.38
C TYR A 270 23.96 -51.12 20.45
N GLY A 271 24.27 -51.43 21.71
CA GLY A 271 23.29 -51.58 22.80
C GLY A 271 22.80 -50.31 23.49
N HIS A 272 23.46 -49.15 23.29
CA HIS A 272 23.02 -47.88 23.87
C HIS A 272 23.14 -46.71 22.88
N ARG A 273 22.00 -46.17 22.40
CA ARG A 273 21.95 -44.84 21.77
C ARG A 273 21.55 -43.77 22.79
N PRO A 274 22.40 -42.77 23.06
CA PRO A 274 21.98 -41.47 23.55
C PRO A 274 21.64 -40.51 22.39
N LEU A 275 20.83 -39.50 22.71
CA LEU A 275 20.34 -38.42 21.83
C LEU A 275 21.46 -37.64 21.12
N ALA A 276 21.25 -37.31 19.84
CA ALA A 276 22.19 -36.61 18.96
C ALA A 276 22.42 -35.13 19.32
N GLN A 277 23.67 -34.66 19.13
CA GLN A 277 24.07 -33.24 19.06
C GLN A 277 24.26 -32.79 17.59
N PRO A 278 24.08 -31.49 17.26
CA PRO A 278 24.11 -31.00 15.87
C PRO A 278 25.55 -30.74 15.35
N LEU A 279 25.73 -31.00 14.04
CA LEU A 279 26.98 -30.83 13.29
C LEU A 279 27.21 -29.37 12.87
N VAL A 280 28.44 -28.86 13.03
CA VAL A 280 28.90 -27.58 12.46
C VAL A 280 29.77 -27.87 11.23
N ILE A 281 29.40 -27.33 10.07
CA ILE A 281 30.20 -27.43 8.84
C ILE A 281 31.09 -26.19 8.74
N LYS A 282 32.41 -26.39 8.65
CA LYS A 282 33.38 -25.36 8.25
C LYS A 282 33.71 -25.53 6.77
N THR A 283 33.57 -24.48 5.96
CA THR A 283 34.01 -24.46 4.56
C THR A 283 35.12 -23.42 4.39
N THR A 284 36.23 -23.82 3.78
CA THR A 284 37.39 -22.99 3.41
C THR A 284 37.38 -22.75 1.90
N ASN A 285 36.75 -21.66 1.43
CA ASN A 285 36.92 -21.24 0.03
C ASN A 285 36.74 -19.70 -0.12
N PRO A 286 37.74 -18.94 -0.59
CA PRO A 286 37.74 -17.47 -0.55
C PRO A 286 36.82 -16.76 -1.56
N GLU A 287 36.28 -17.43 -2.59
CA GLU A 287 35.31 -16.80 -3.52
C GLU A 287 33.88 -16.72 -2.94
N HIS A 288 33.58 -17.45 -1.86
CA HIS A 288 32.30 -17.36 -1.15
C HIS A 288 32.19 -16.14 -0.22
N LEU A 289 33.28 -15.42 0.04
CA LEU A 289 33.28 -14.26 0.95
C LEU A 289 32.50 -13.05 0.37
N LEU A 290 32.59 -12.82 -0.94
CA LEU A 290 31.95 -11.65 -1.59
C LEU A 290 30.42 -11.81 -1.68
N ALA A 291 29.94 -13.05 -1.83
CA ALA A 291 28.52 -13.38 -1.75
C ALA A 291 27.99 -13.36 -0.29
N MET A 292 28.86 -13.65 0.69
CA MET A 292 28.51 -13.55 2.11
C MET A 292 28.37 -12.10 2.59
N GLU A 293 29.12 -11.14 2.05
CA GLU A 293 28.99 -9.72 2.44
C GLU A 293 27.66 -9.09 1.99
N THR A 294 27.12 -9.50 0.84
CA THR A 294 25.79 -9.06 0.41
C THR A 294 24.68 -9.69 1.27
N VAL A 295 24.86 -10.95 1.70
CA VAL A 295 23.99 -11.67 2.65
C VAL A 295 24.11 -11.10 4.07
N GLN A 296 25.28 -10.59 4.46
CA GLN A 296 25.53 -9.97 5.76
C GLN A 296 24.66 -8.72 5.98
N SER A 297 24.38 -7.96 4.92
CA SER A 297 23.50 -6.78 5.00
C SER A 297 21.99 -7.12 5.10
N LEU A 298 21.59 -8.32 4.68
CA LEU A 298 20.25 -8.88 4.94
C LEU A 298 20.14 -9.48 6.36
N TYR A 299 21.28 -9.85 6.96
CA TYR A 299 21.39 -10.49 8.28
C TYR A 299 21.31 -9.54 9.49
N THR A 300 21.30 -8.22 9.29
CA THR A 300 21.11 -7.23 10.37
C THR A 300 19.68 -7.20 10.91
N ASN A 301 18.71 -7.79 10.20
CA ASN A 301 17.33 -7.89 10.66
C ASN A 301 17.11 -9.19 11.46
N GLN A 302 16.87 -9.07 12.77
CA GLN A 302 16.62 -10.18 13.69
C GLN A 302 15.51 -11.13 13.20
N PHE A 303 14.51 -10.59 12.50
CA PHE A 303 13.39 -11.36 11.94
C PHE A 303 13.82 -12.28 10.79
N LEU A 304 14.64 -11.79 9.85
CA LEU A 304 15.10 -12.57 8.69
C LEU A 304 16.09 -13.67 9.11
N ARG A 305 16.91 -13.40 10.13
CA ARG A 305 17.87 -14.35 10.70
C ARG A 305 17.18 -15.55 11.36
N GLU A 306 16.03 -15.34 11.99
CA GLU A 306 15.25 -16.43 12.58
C GLU A 306 14.48 -17.22 11.52
N TYR A 307 13.89 -16.56 10.51
CA TYR A 307 13.08 -17.20 9.47
C TYR A 307 13.84 -18.24 8.61
N LEU A 308 15.16 -18.06 8.44
CA LEU A 308 16.00 -18.96 7.66
C LEU A 308 16.57 -20.14 8.47
N ASN A 309 16.26 -20.25 9.77
CA ASN A 309 16.82 -21.26 10.66
C ASN A 309 15.96 -22.54 10.67
N LEU A 310 16.49 -23.66 10.15
CA LEU A 310 15.78 -24.95 9.99
C LEU A 310 15.39 -25.65 11.31
N THR A 311 15.76 -25.10 12.46
CA THR A 311 15.38 -25.60 13.81
C THR A 311 13.92 -25.27 14.20
N GLN A 312 13.18 -24.51 13.37
CA GLN A 312 11.82 -24.03 13.65
C GLN A 312 10.68 -25.01 13.31
N LEU A 313 10.96 -26.15 12.68
CA LEU A 313 9.95 -27.14 12.27
C LEU A 313 9.51 -28.08 13.41
N ARG A 314 9.95 -27.83 14.65
CA ARG A 314 9.51 -28.61 15.81
C ARG A 314 8.01 -28.37 16.06
N VAL A 315 7.25 -29.46 16.09
CA VAL A 315 5.81 -29.45 16.32
C VAL A 315 5.53 -29.80 17.77
N ARG A 316 4.73 -28.99 18.45
CA ARG A 316 4.19 -29.32 19.78
C ARG A 316 2.75 -29.78 19.67
N PRO A 317 2.39 -30.91 20.28
CA PRO A 317 1.02 -31.37 20.29
C PRO A 317 0.23 -30.69 21.41
N TRP A 318 -1.06 -30.45 21.16
CA TRP A 318 -2.06 -30.04 22.17
C TRP A 318 -1.83 -28.70 22.88
N ILE A 319 -2.03 -27.58 22.17
CA ILE A 319 -2.06 -26.23 22.78
C ILE A 319 -3.43 -25.60 22.59
N ARG A 320 -3.97 -25.03 23.68
CA ARG A 320 -5.23 -24.27 23.68
C ARG A 320 -4.91 -22.80 23.38
N ASP A 321 -5.55 -22.24 22.36
CA ASP A 321 -5.48 -20.82 22.03
C ASP A 321 -6.12 -19.96 23.13
N PRO A 322 -5.68 -18.71 23.35
CA PRO A 322 -6.37 -17.72 24.18
C PRO A 322 -7.89 -17.64 23.97
N ASN A 323 -8.38 -17.94 22.77
CA ASN A 323 -9.80 -17.93 22.39
C ASN A 323 -10.54 -19.27 22.67
N GLY A 324 -9.88 -20.24 23.29
CA GLY A 324 -10.44 -21.54 23.67
C GLY A 324 -10.38 -22.63 22.59
N LEU A 325 -9.84 -22.31 21.41
CA LEU A 325 -9.70 -23.27 20.31
C LEU A 325 -8.54 -24.24 20.54
N HIS A 326 -8.78 -25.53 20.32
CA HIS A 326 -7.76 -26.56 20.44
C HIS A 326 -7.04 -26.78 19.11
N HIS A 327 -5.73 -26.58 19.10
CA HIS A 327 -4.90 -26.87 17.94
C HIS A 327 -4.14 -28.18 18.15
N PRO A 328 -4.33 -29.19 17.28
CA PRO A 328 -3.67 -30.49 17.43
C PRO A 328 -2.16 -30.41 17.16
N LEU A 329 -1.72 -29.47 16.31
CA LEU A 329 -0.33 -29.29 15.90
C LEU A 329 -0.01 -27.80 15.88
N VAL A 330 0.97 -27.35 16.66
CA VAL A 330 1.46 -25.96 16.66
C VAL A 330 2.97 -25.96 16.43
N PHE A 331 3.43 -25.15 15.48
CA PHE A 331 4.87 -25.00 15.21
C PHE A 331 5.51 -24.03 16.21
N ASP A 332 6.79 -24.23 16.53
CA ASP A 332 7.54 -23.36 17.46
C ASP A 332 7.60 -21.89 16.99
N PHE A 333 7.54 -21.62 15.67
CA PHE A 333 7.46 -20.24 15.17
C PHE A 333 6.08 -19.59 15.39
N GLU A 334 4.99 -20.36 15.33
CA GLU A 334 3.62 -19.88 15.61
C GLU A 334 3.45 -19.63 17.11
N LEU A 335 4.10 -20.45 17.95
CA LEU A 335 4.08 -20.33 19.40
C LEU A 335 4.54 -18.95 19.90
N LYS A 336 5.46 -18.28 19.19
CA LYS A 336 5.92 -16.93 19.56
C LYS A 336 4.78 -15.90 19.54
N PHE A 337 3.78 -16.07 18.67
CA PHE A 337 2.63 -15.16 18.60
C PHE A 337 1.59 -15.37 19.72
N PHE A 338 1.77 -16.39 20.56
CA PHE A 338 0.99 -16.53 21.80
C PHE A 338 1.51 -15.57 22.89
N ASP A 339 2.78 -15.16 22.83
CA ASP A 339 3.29 -14.07 23.66
C ASP A 339 2.80 -12.72 23.09
N ARG A 340 1.96 -12.04 23.86
CA ARG A 340 1.43 -10.73 23.48
C ARG A 340 2.53 -9.70 23.28
N THR A 341 3.62 -9.76 24.03
CA THR A 341 4.74 -8.82 23.91
C THR A 341 5.41 -8.95 22.55
N TYR A 342 5.67 -10.20 22.15
CA TYR A 342 6.24 -10.49 20.84
C TYR A 342 5.33 -10.02 19.70
N ALA A 343 4.03 -10.35 19.74
CA ALA A 343 3.06 -9.91 18.74
C ALA A 343 2.96 -8.38 18.65
N HIS A 344 2.97 -7.67 19.79
CA HIS A 344 2.98 -6.21 19.81
C HIS A 344 4.27 -5.61 19.24
N ASN A 345 5.43 -6.22 19.46
CA ASN A 345 6.70 -5.73 18.90
C ASN A 345 6.71 -5.83 17.37
N ILE A 346 6.24 -6.95 16.82
CA ILE A 346 6.09 -7.13 15.36
C ILE A 346 5.10 -6.11 14.80
N TYR A 347 4.01 -5.87 15.50
CA TYR A 347 3.10 -4.81 15.12
C TYR A 347 3.76 -3.43 15.17
N ALA A 348 4.44 -3.07 16.26
CA ALA A 348 5.09 -1.76 16.38
C ALA A 348 6.09 -1.53 15.24
N TRP A 349 6.79 -2.59 14.81
CA TRP A 349 7.63 -2.56 13.62
C TRP A 349 6.81 -2.27 12.35
N MET A 350 5.74 -3.02 12.09
CA MET A 350 4.89 -2.78 10.90
C MET A 350 4.25 -1.39 10.93
N ASN A 351 3.83 -0.92 12.10
CA ASN A 351 3.26 0.40 12.33
C ASN A 351 4.27 1.52 12.06
N LYS A 352 5.56 1.30 12.33
CA LYS A 352 6.61 2.28 12.02
C LYS A 352 6.95 2.32 10.54
N TRP A 353 6.89 1.17 9.86
CA TRP A 353 7.42 0.98 8.51
C TRP A 353 6.35 0.77 7.43
N TRP A 354 5.06 0.96 7.74
CA TRP A 354 3.97 0.70 6.79
C TRP A 354 4.11 1.46 5.46
N TRP A 355 4.65 2.69 5.49
CA TRP A 355 4.85 3.56 4.33
C TRP A 355 5.85 2.98 3.32
N LEU A 356 6.69 1.99 3.70
CA LEU A 356 7.56 1.28 2.77
C LEU A 356 6.77 0.56 1.67
N SER A 357 5.54 0.14 1.94
CA SER A 357 4.66 -0.47 0.92
C SER A 357 4.38 0.47 -0.26
N ILE A 358 4.28 1.78 -0.01
CA ILE A 358 4.10 2.80 -1.05
C ILE A 358 5.38 2.91 -1.88
N VAL A 359 6.54 2.97 -1.22
CA VAL A 359 7.85 3.02 -1.88
C VAL A 359 8.05 1.79 -2.77
N TYR A 360 7.78 0.59 -2.23
CA TYR A 360 7.85 -0.66 -3.00
C TYR A 360 6.91 -0.66 -4.19
N SER A 361 5.70 -0.11 -4.05
CA SER A 361 4.74 -0.03 -5.15
C SER A 361 5.18 0.95 -6.25
N VAL A 362 5.76 2.10 -5.88
CA VAL A 362 6.32 3.06 -6.85
C VAL A 362 7.51 2.44 -7.59
N ILE A 363 8.44 1.82 -6.87
CA ILE A 363 9.58 1.12 -7.45
C ILE A 363 9.09 0.01 -8.39
N TYR A 364 8.11 -0.78 -7.96
CA TYR A 364 7.50 -1.84 -8.75
C TYR A 364 6.94 -1.34 -10.09
N VAL A 365 6.19 -0.23 -10.08
CA VAL A 365 5.66 0.37 -11.31
C VAL A 365 6.79 0.85 -12.23
N ILE A 366 7.82 1.51 -11.69
CA ILE A 366 9.00 1.93 -12.46
C ILE A 366 9.70 0.72 -13.10
N LEU A 367 9.91 -0.35 -12.33
CA LEU A 367 10.54 -1.59 -12.79
C LEU A 367 9.71 -2.29 -13.89
N ILE A 368 8.39 -2.18 -13.88
CA ILE A 368 7.56 -2.69 -14.99
C ILE A 368 7.84 -1.94 -16.29
N TYR A 369 7.85 -0.61 -16.26
CA TYR A 369 8.09 0.21 -17.45
C TYR A 369 9.51 0.00 -17.98
N TYR A 370 10.50 0.07 -17.08
CA TYR A 370 11.90 -0.15 -17.43
C TYR A 370 12.15 -1.58 -17.92
N GLY A 371 11.61 -2.58 -17.22
CA GLY A 371 11.74 -3.99 -17.59
C GLY A 371 11.11 -4.31 -18.93
N ARG A 372 9.98 -3.68 -19.29
CA ARG A 372 9.38 -3.80 -20.62
C ARG A 372 10.30 -3.22 -21.69
N SER A 373 10.80 -1.99 -21.50
CA SER A 373 11.70 -1.33 -22.46
C SER A 373 12.99 -2.14 -22.66
N LEU A 374 13.59 -2.65 -21.58
CA LEU A 374 14.77 -3.51 -21.68
C LEU A 374 14.52 -4.82 -22.43
N MET A 375 13.32 -5.38 -22.27
CA MET A 375 12.95 -6.62 -22.94
C MET A 375 12.59 -6.40 -24.42
N GLU A 376 12.28 -5.19 -24.88
CA GLU A 376 11.97 -4.93 -26.29
C GLU A 376 13.10 -5.40 -27.21
N SER A 377 14.36 -5.12 -26.84
CA SER A 377 15.56 -5.49 -27.60
C SER A 377 16.10 -6.91 -27.33
N ARG A 378 15.51 -7.68 -26.39
CA ARG A 378 16.00 -9.01 -25.99
C ARG A 378 15.03 -10.12 -26.38
N GLU A 379 15.49 -11.35 -26.48
CA GLU A 379 14.59 -12.50 -26.68
C GLU A 379 13.82 -12.86 -25.40
N ARG A 380 12.74 -13.65 -25.54
CA ARG A 380 11.94 -14.10 -24.38
C ARG A 380 12.76 -15.10 -23.55
N PHE A 381 12.72 -14.98 -22.22
CA PHE A 381 13.36 -15.97 -21.36
C PHE A 381 12.47 -17.20 -21.15
N GLU A 382 13.04 -18.40 -21.26
CA GLU A 382 12.35 -19.67 -20.98
C GLU A 382 12.45 -20.03 -19.49
N LEU A 383 11.79 -19.25 -18.62
CA LEU A 383 11.83 -19.40 -17.15
C LEU A 383 10.85 -20.45 -16.61
N ARG A 384 10.66 -21.57 -17.33
CA ARG A 384 9.60 -22.53 -17.00
C ARG A 384 9.79 -23.18 -15.61
N VAL A 385 10.97 -23.73 -15.33
CA VAL A 385 11.23 -24.42 -14.06
C VAL A 385 11.15 -23.45 -12.88
N PRO A 386 11.79 -22.26 -12.90
CA PRO A 386 11.62 -21.25 -11.85
C PRO A 386 10.16 -20.85 -11.65
N LEU A 387 9.39 -20.67 -12.73
CA LEU A 387 7.97 -20.35 -12.65
C LEU A 387 7.14 -21.47 -12.01
N ILE A 388 7.43 -22.73 -12.31
CA ILE A 388 6.75 -23.88 -11.67
C ILE A 388 7.05 -23.88 -10.18
N LEU A 389 8.32 -23.81 -9.79
CA LEU A 389 8.74 -23.81 -8.38
C LEU A 389 8.12 -22.64 -7.62
N TRP A 390 8.08 -21.46 -8.24
CA TRP A 390 7.46 -20.27 -7.67
C TRP A 390 5.96 -20.44 -7.43
N ASN A 391 5.21 -20.87 -8.45
CA ASN A 391 3.76 -21.10 -8.31
C ASN A 391 3.44 -22.22 -7.31
N VAL A 392 4.23 -23.30 -7.29
CA VAL A 392 4.08 -24.37 -6.29
C VAL A 392 4.37 -23.84 -4.88
N GLY A 393 5.42 -23.04 -4.71
CA GLY A 393 5.74 -22.40 -3.43
C GLY A 393 4.60 -21.52 -2.91
N LEU A 394 4.07 -20.64 -3.76
CA LEU A 394 2.93 -19.77 -3.39
C LEU A 394 1.64 -20.57 -3.16
N ALA A 395 1.41 -21.64 -3.90
CA ALA A 395 0.27 -22.53 -3.68
C ALA A 395 0.38 -23.22 -2.31
N VAL A 396 1.52 -23.82 -2.00
CA VAL A 396 1.78 -24.46 -0.70
C VAL A 396 1.63 -23.44 0.43
N PHE A 397 2.28 -22.29 0.32
CA PHE A 397 2.16 -21.20 1.30
C PHE A 397 0.69 -20.81 1.54
N SER A 398 -0.09 -20.66 0.47
CA SER A 398 -1.50 -20.28 0.57
C SER A 398 -2.38 -21.39 1.15
N VAL A 399 -2.10 -22.66 0.84
CA VAL A 399 -2.79 -23.82 1.45
C VAL A 399 -2.50 -23.91 2.94
N PHE A 400 -1.24 -23.72 3.35
CA PHE A 400 -0.88 -23.67 4.77
C PHE A 400 -1.59 -22.50 5.48
N GLY A 401 -1.53 -21.28 4.93
CA GLY A 401 -2.25 -20.13 5.48
C GLY A 401 -3.76 -20.37 5.61
N MET A 402 -4.40 -20.91 4.57
CA MET A 402 -5.82 -21.27 4.58
C MET A 402 -6.14 -22.30 5.67
N THR A 403 -5.41 -23.42 5.73
CA THR A 403 -5.66 -24.49 6.70
C THR A 403 -5.40 -24.07 8.14
N ARG A 404 -4.54 -23.07 8.35
CA ARG A 404 -4.24 -22.51 9.68
C ARG A 404 -5.26 -21.47 10.13
N CYS A 405 -5.79 -20.65 9.22
CA CYS A 405 -6.83 -19.66 9.54
C CYS A 405 -8.25 -20.26 9.57
N LEU A 406 -8.51 -21.34 8.83
CA LEU A 406 -9.86 -21.92 8.67
C LEU A 406 -10.51 -22.38 10.00
N PRO A 407 -9.84 -23.14 10.89
CA PRO A 407 -10.47 -23.62 12.12
C PRO A 407 -10.90 -22.47 13.04
N GLU A 408 -10.07 -21.43 13.14
CA GLU A 408 -10.37 -20.23 13.92
C GLU A 408 -11.54 -19.45 13.31
N MET A 409 -11.55 -19.28 11.99
CA MET A 409 -12.66 -18.62 11.29
C MET A 409 -14.00 -19.33 11.53
N ILE A 410 -14.05 -20.66 11.35
CA ILE A 410 -15.26 -21.46 11.57
C ILE A 410 -15.70 -21.39 13.03
N TYR A 411 -14.78 -21.61 13.96
CA TYR A 411 -15.07 -21.60 15.39
C TYR A 411 -15.62 -20.24 15.84
N SER A 412 -14.94 -19.14 15.49
CA SER A 412 -15.36 -17.79 15.86
C SER A 412 -16.70 -17.41 15.22
N LEU A 413 -16.95 -17.82 13.97
CA LEU A 413 -18.22 -17.56 13.29
C LEU A 413 -19.39 -18.32 13.93
N HIS A 414 -19.20 -19.59 14.28
CA HIS A 414 -20.25 -20.42 14.89
C HIS A 414 -20.54 -20.06 16.35
N THR A 415 -19.52 -19.71 17.14
CA THR A 415 -19.68 -19.50 18.58
C THR A 415 -20.02 -18.06 18.94
N GLN A 416 -19.42 -17.08 18.26
CA GLN A 416 -19.55 -15.65 18.59
C GLN A 416 -20.32 -14.86 17.52
N GLY A 417 -20.60 -15.47 16.37
CA GLY A 417 -21.38 -14.88 15.28
C GLY A 417 -20.59 -13.91 14.39
N LEU A 418 -21.28 -13.41 13.36
CA LEU A 418 -20.67 -12.59 12.31
C LEU A 418 -20.10 -11.27 12.84
N GLN A 419 -20.79 -10.61 13.78
CA GLN A 419 -20.34 -9.34 14.35
C GLN A 419 -18.99 -9.48 15.01
N TYR A 420 -18.77 -10.51 15.83
CA TYR A 420 -17.48 -10.77 16.48
C TYR A 420 -16.35 -10.93 15.45
N THR A 421 -16.56 -11.77 14.43
CA THR A 421 -15.53 -12.04 13.41
C THR A 421 -15.12 -10.81 12.58
N ILE A 422 -15.97 -9.78 12.52
CA ILE A 422 -15.72 -8.54 11.78
C ILE A 422 -15.16 -7.43 12.68
N CYS A 423 -15.60 -7.38 13.94
CA CYS A 423 -15.40 -6.24 14.83
C CYS A 423 -14.39 -6.48 15.95
N ASP A 424 -14.03 -7.73 16.23
CA ASP A 424 -13.13 -8.11 17.31
C ASP A 424 -11.71 -8.45 16.83
N ARG A 425 -10.72 -7.96 17.59
CA ARG A 425 -9.28 -8.02 17.29
C ARG A 425 -8.57 -9.27 17.84
N SER A 426 -9.30 -10.26 18.35
CA SER A 426 -8.74 -11.51 18.91
C SER A 426 -7.83 -12.29 17.95
N ASN A 427 -8.04 -12.17 16.64
CA ASN A 427 -7.30 -12.89 15.60
C ASN A 427 -5.84 -12.46 15.41
N ILE A 428 -5.40 -11.40 16.08
CA ILE A 428 -4.04 -10.87 15.94
C ILE A 428 -3.03 -11.67 16.79
N TYR A 429 -3.51 -12.50 17.70
CA TYR A 429 -2.69 -13.37 18.55
C TYR A 429 -2.76 -14.83 18.12
N GLY A 430 -1.83 -15.64 18.64
CA GLY A 430 -1.80 -17.07 18.39
C GLY A 430 -1.43 -17.43 16.95
N ILE A 431 -1.95 -18.56 16.48
CA ILE A 431 -1.63 -19.10 15.15
C ILE A 431 -2.13 -18.15 14.06
N THR A 432 -3.38 -17.72 14.14
CA THR A 432 -3.98 -16.80 13.16
C THR A 432 -3.20 -15.48 13.08
N GLY A 433 -2.73 -14.96 14.22
CA GLY A 433 -1.88 -13.77 14.28
C GLY A 433 -0.63 -13.87 13.42
N TYR A 434 0.13 -14.97 13.59
CA TYR A 434 1.33 -15.25 12.78
C TYR A 434 1.00 -15.28 11.28
N TRP A 435 -0.05 -16.00 10.90
CA TRP A 435 -0.43 -16.16 9.49
C TRP A 435 -0.96 -14.86 8.86
N ILE A 436 -1.60 -13.98 9.63
CA ILE A 436 -1.96 -12.64 9.18
C ILE A 436 -0.71 -11.77 8.97
N THR A 437 0.29 -11.85 9.86
CA THR A 437 1.54 -11.11 9.67
C THR A 437 2.27 -11.55 8.40
N ILE A 438 2.45 -12.86 8.22
CA ILE A 438 3.20 -13.38 7.08
C ILE A 438 2.43 -13.17 5.76
N PHE A 439 1.10 -13.13 5.80
CA PHE A 439 0.25 -12.69 4.68
C PHE A 439 0.58 -11.27 4.23
N CYS A 440 0.66 -10.31 5.16
CA CYS A 440 0.97 -8.93 4.80
C CYS A 440 2.38 -8.82 4.19
N ILE A 441 3.33 -9.57 4.74
CA ILE A 441 4.70 -9.63 4.23
C ILE A 441 4.75 -10.30 2.85
N SER A 442 3.94 -11.33 2.58
CA SER A 442 3.96 -12.08 1.32
C SER A 442 3.60 -11.26 0.09
N LYS A 443 2.90 -10.13 0.26
CA LYS A 443 2.54 -9.23 -0.84
C LYS A 443 3.75 -8.62 -1.54
N VAL A 444 4.89 -8.50 -0.86
CA VAL A 444 6.14 -8.04 -1.48
C VAL A 444 6.74 -9.13 -2.41
N PRO A 445 6.97 -10.38 -1.95
CA PRO A 445 7.35 -11.48 -2.82
C PRO A 445 6.40 -11.69 -4.02
N GLU A 446 5.08 -11.55 -3.83
CA GLU A 446 4.08 -11.73 -4.90
C GLU A 446 4.30 -10.78 -6.10
N LEU A 447 5.04 -9.67 -5.95
CA LEU A 447 5.42 -8.79 -7.07
C LEU A 447 6.29 -9.49 -8.13
N ILE A 448 6.98 -10.58 -7.75
CA ILE A 448 7.80 -11.41 -8.65
C ILE A 448 6.93 -12.07 -9.74
N ASP A 449 5.62 -12.25 -9.52
CA ASP A 449 4.69 -12.73 -10.55
C ASP A 449 4.75 -11.86 -11.81
N THR A 450 4.78 -10.54 -11.62
CA THR A 450 4.87 -9.59 -12.72
C THR A 450 6.22 -9.62 -13.41
N LEU A 451 7.30 -9.85 -12.64
CA LEU A 451 8.64 -10.03 -13.21
C LEU A 451 8.67 -11.21 -14.18
N PHE A 452 8.08 -12.36 -13.81
CA PHE A 452 7.97 -13.50 -14.72
C PHE A 452 7.18 -13.17 -15.98
N ILE A 453 6.11 -12.37 -15.89
CA ILE A 453 5.31 -11.97 -17.06
C ILE A 453 6.14 -11.08 -18.00
N VAL A 454 6.86 -10.10 -17.45
CA VAL A 454 7.70 -9.17 -18.23
C VAL A 454 8.87 -9.91 -18.90
N LEU A 455 9.63 -10.72 -18.16
CA LEU A 455 10.78 -11.47 -18.70
C LEU A 455 10.38 -12.51 -19.75
N ARG A 456 9.15 -13.04 -19.68
CA ARG A 456 8.62 -14.00 -20.67
C ARG A 456 7.90 -13.32 -21.85
N LYS A 457 7.94 -11.99 -21.93
CA LYS A 457 7.22 -11.17 -22.93
C LYS A 457 5.72 -11.49 -23.03
N GLN A 458 5.10 -11.82 -21.90
CA GLN A 458 3.67 -12.09 -21.85
C GLN A 458 2.88 -10.78 -21.72
N LYS A 459 1.62 -10.79 -22.19
CA LYS A 459 0.75 -9.60 -22.11
C LYS A 459 0.42 -9.29 -20.65
N LEU A 460 1.13 -8.33 -20.07
CA LEU A 460 0.81 -7.79 -18.75
C LEU A 460 -0.43 -6.88 -18.83
N ILE A 461 -1.54 -7.36 -18.27
CA ILE A 461 -2.83 -6.66 -18.22
C ILE A 461 -2.90 -5.63 -17.09
N PHE A 462 -3.70 -4.58 -17.28
CA PHE A 462 -3.89 -3.52 -16.28
C PHE A 462 -4.31 -4.06 -14.91
N LEU A 463 -5.31 -4.96 -14.91
CA LEU A 463 -5.83 -5.60 -13.69
C LEU A 463 -4.73 -6.21 -12.82
N HIS A 464 -3.72 -6.85 -13.41
CA HIS A 464 -2.69 -7.56 -12.67
C HIS A 464 -1.77 -6.60 -11.91
N TRP A 465 -1.09 -5.69 -12.60
CA TRP A 465 -0.13 -4.80 -11.94
C TRP A 465 -0.81 -3.79 -11.02
N PHE A 466 -2.00 -3.31 -11.40
CA PHE A 466 -2.81 -2.44 -10.56
C PHE A 466 -3.19 -3.13 -9.26
N HIS A 467 -3.69 -4.38 -9.34
CA HIS A 467 -4.01 -5.20 -8.18
C HIS A 467 -2.78 -5.39 -7.28
N HIS A 468 -1.66 -5.90 -7.80
CA HIS A 468 -0.47 -6.20 -6.99
C HIS A 468 0.09 -4.97 -6.27
N ALA A 469 0.11 -3.80 -6.91
CA ALA A 469 0.51 -2.56 -6.26
C ALA A 469 -0.48 -2.13 -5.15
N THR A 470 -1.77 -2.13 -5.45
CA THR A 470 -2.78 -1.60 -4.51
C THR A 470 -3.05 -2.54 -3.33
N VAL A 471 -3.05 -3.88 -3.52
CA VAL A 471 -3.17 -4.83 -2.39
C VAL A 471 -1.96 -4.82 -1.48
N LEU A 472 -0.77 -4.54 -1.99
CA LEU A 472 0.44 -4.40 -1.17
C LEU A 472 0.29 -3.21 -0.21
N VAL A 473 -0.06 -2.03 -0.75
CA VAL A 473 -0.29 -0.84 0.07
C VAL A 473 -1.42 -1.07 1.08
N TYR A 474 -2.55 -1.62 0.62
CA TYR A 474 -3.70 -1.85 1.48
C TYR A 474 -3.42 -2.88 2.59
N ALA A 475 -2.72 -3.98 2.30
CA ALA A 475 -2.42 -5.00 3.31
C ALA A 475 -1.54 -4.45 4.44
N TRP A 476 -0.56 -3.59 4.11
CA TRP A 476 0.32 -2.97 5.10
C TRP A 476 -0.39 -1.87 5.89
N TYR A 477 -1.17 -1.02 5.21
CA TYR A 477 -2.02 -0.01 5.83
C TYR A 477 -3.06 -0.63 6.77
N SER A 478 -3.69 -1.72 6.34
CA SER A 478 -4.71 -2.40 7.13
C SER A 478 -4.15 -3.11 8.36
N TYR A 479 -2.91 -3.59 8.28
CA TYR A 479 -2.21 -4.17 9.43
C TYR A 479 -1.78 -3.09 10.42
N HIS A 480 -1.35 -1.92 9.94
CA HIS A 480 -1.10 -0.73 10.76
C HIS A 480 -2.34 -0.34 11.58
N ASP A 481 -3.53 -0.32 10.97
CA ASP A 481 -4.76 0.13 11.65
C ASP A 481 -5.38 -0.87 12.64
N TRP A 482 -4.77 -2.05 12.84
CA TRP A 482 -5.32 -3.14 13.67
C TRP A 482 -6.76 -3.49 13.27
N THR A 483 -7.00 -3.59 11.96
CA THR A 483 -8.36 -3.82 11.48
C THR A 483 -8.81 -5.25 11.83
N ALA A 484 -9.91 -5.36 12.58
CA ALA A 484 -10.50 -6.65 12.96
C ALA A 484 -11.01 -7.44 11.75
N SER A 485 -11.58 -6.74 10.76
CA SER A 485 -12.10 -7.33 9.52
C SER A 485 -11.02 -7.98 8.64
N GLY A 486 -9.73 -7.75 8.94
CA GLY A 486 -8.59 -8.38 8.28
C GLY A 486 -8.67 -9.91 8.29
N ARG A 487 -9.28 -10.50 9.33
CA ARG A 487 -9.50 -11.95 9.44
C ARG A 487 -10.18 -12.53 8.19
N TRP A 488 -11.24 -11.88 7.75
CA TRP A 488 -12.03 -12.29 6.58
C TRP A 488 -11.25 -12.10 5.28
N PHE A 489 -10.60 -10.95 5.11
CA PHE A 489 -9.86 -10.65 3.89
C PHE A 489 -8.66 -11.59 3.70
N VAL A 490 -7.92 -11.88 4.76
CA VAL A 490 -6.78 -12.80 4.73
C VAL A 490 -7.24 -14.22 4.43
N PHE A 491 -8.26 -14.72 5.13
CA PHE A 491 -8.78 -16.07 4.93
C PHE A 491 -9.29 -16.29 3.50
N MET A 492 -10.12 -15.38 2.98
CA MET A 492 -10.63 -15.49 1.61
C MET A 492 -9.50 -15.40 0.58
N ASN A 493 -8.54 -14.48 0.76
CA ASN A 493 -7.42 -14.36 -0.17
C ASN A 493 -6.55 -15.62 -0.17
N TYR A 494 -6.22 -16.19 0.99
CA TYR A 494 -5.50 -17.46 1.04
C TYR A 494 -6.24 -18.59 0.32
N THR A 495 -7.57 -18.66 0.49
CA THR A 495 -8.41 -19.66 -0.18
C THR A 495 -8.35 -19.51 -1.69
N VAL A 496 -8.53 -18.29 -2.21
CA VAL A 496 -8.51 -18.02 -3.65
C VAL A 496 -7.10 -18.16 -4.23
N HIS A 497 -6.06 -17.70 -3.53
CA HIS A 497 -4.67 -17.81 -3.94
C HIS A 497 -4.21 -19.28 -3.97
N ALA A 498 -4.64 -20.10 -3.01
CA ALA A 498 -4.38 -21.55 -3.03
C ALA A 498 -4.92 -22.19 -4.32
N MET A 499 -6.15 -21.84 -4.73
CA MET A 499 -6.74 -22.33 -5.98
C MET A 499 -6.04 -21.76 -7.23
N MET A 500 -5.81 -20.44 -7.25
CA MET A 500 -5.23 -19.74 -8.41
C MET A 500 -3.80 -20.20 -8.69
N TYR A 501 -2.92 -20.23 -7.67
CA TYR A 501 -1.52 -20.63 -7.86
C TYR A 501 -1.39 -22.13 -8.13
N SER A 502 -2.26 -22.97 -7.56
CA SER A 502 -2.32 -24.39 -7.93
C SER A 502 -2.64 -24.53 -9.42
N TYR A 503 -3.65 -23.79 -9.91
CA TYR A 503 -3.99 -23.75 -11.33
C TYR A 503 -2.81 -23.29 -12.19
N TYR A 504 -2.11 -22.21 -11.82
CA TYR A 504 -0.95 -21.73 -12.56
C TYR A 504 0.24 -22.70 -12.54
N ALA A 505 0.49 -23.37 -11.42
CA ALA A 505 1.51 -24.41 -11.30
C ALA A 505 1.23 -25.56 -12.28
N PHE A 506 0.01 -26.09 -12.30
CA PHE A 506 -0.39 -27.15 -13.25
C PHE A 506 -0.31 -26.70 -14.71
N ARG A 507 -0.68 -25.46 -15.01
CA ARG A 507 -0.53 -24.87 -16.36
C ARG A 507 0.93 -24.73 -16.76
N ALA A 508 1.81 -24.31 -15.85
CA ALA A 508 3.24 -24.18 -16.10
C ALA A 508 3.92 -25.56 -16.29
N MET A 509 3.39 -26.60 -15.63
CA MET A 509 3.75 -28.01 -15.86
C MET A 509 3.23 -28.57 -17.19
N GLN A 510 2.49 -27.79 -18.00
CA GLN A 510 1.88 -28.20 -19.28
C GLN A 510 0.79 -29.27 -19.17
N TYR A 511 0.15 -29.41 -17.99
CA TYR A 511 -1.05 -30.23 -17.90
C TYR A 511 -2.23 -29.58 -18.65
N ARG A 512 -2.98 -30.40 -19.39
CA ARG A 512 -4.21 -29.96 -20.06
C ARG A 512 -5.36 -29.90 -19.06
N ILE A 513 -5.49 -28.76 -18.41
CA ILE A 513 -6.60 -28.48 -17.49
C ILE A 513 -7.85 -28.10 -18.29
N PRO A 514 -9.03 -28.67 -17.99
CA PRO A 514 -10.27 -28.33 -18.67
C PRO A 514 -10.72 -26.89 -18.37
N LYS A 515 -11.39 -26.26 -19.34
CA LYS A 515 -11.77 -24.83 -19.27
C LYS A 515 -12.67 -24.48 -18.08
N TRP A 516 -13.50 -25.42 -17.61
CA TRP A 516 -14.39 -25.18 -16.47
C TRP A 516 -13.63 -24.88 -15.17
N VAL A 517 -12.41 -25.43 -15.00
CA VAL A 517 -11.56 -25.13 -13.83
C VAL A 517 -11.10 -23.68 -13.88
N GLN A 518 -10.69 -23.19 -15.04
CA GLN A 518 -10.30 -21.78 -15.21
C GLN A 518 -11.47 -20.84 -14.90
N VAL A 519 -12.67 -21.16 -15.39
CA VAL A 519 -13.90 -20.40 -15.09
C VAL A 519 -14.18 -20.42 -13.59
N THR A 520 -14.06 -21.59 -12.96
CA THR A 520 -14.28 -21.77 -11.51
C THR A 520 -13.35 -20.87 -10.70
N VAL A 521 -12.06 -20.82 -11.03
CA VAL A 521 -11.09 -19.92 -10.37
C VAL A 521 -11.52 -18.45 -10.52
N THR A 522 -11.95 -18.02 -11.71
CA THR A 522 -12.42 -16.63 -11.90
C THR A 522 -13.72 -16.35 -11.13
N VAL A 523 -14.63 -17.32 -11.02
CA VAL A 523 -15.85 -17.19 -10.21
C VAL A 523 -15.51 -17.04 -8.73
N PHE A 524 -14.56 -17.83 -8.21
CA PHE A 524 -14.09 -17.68 -6.83
C PHE A 524 -13.44 -16.31 -6.59
N GLN A 525 -12.61 -15.81 -7.51
CA GLN A 525 -12.05 -14.45 -7.44
C GLN A 525 -13.13 -13.37 -7.42
N LEU A 526 -14.16 -13.50 -8.27
CA LEU A 526 -15.27 -12.54 -8.31
C LEU A 526 -16.12 -12.61 -7.02
N SER A 527 -16.36 -13.81 -6.52
CA SER A 527 -17.10 -14.03 -5.26
C SER A 527 -16.36 -13.40 -4.06
N GLN A 528 -15.03 -13.53 -4.00
CA GLN A 528 -14.20 -12.88 -2.97
C GLN A 528 -14.43 -11.37 -2.96
N MET A 529 -14.52 -10.74 -4.13
CA MET A 529 -14.74 -9.29 -4.19
C MET A 529 -16.14 -8.90 -3.67
N GLY A 530 -17.16 -9.68 -4.02
CA GLY A 530 -18.53 -9.48 -3.51
C GLY A 530 -18.64 -9.68 -2.00
N VAL A 531 -18.03 -10.75 -1.46
CA VAL A 531 -18.00 -11.01 -0.01
C VAL A 531 -17.17 -9.93 0.70
N GLY A 532 -16.09 -9.44 0.09
CA GLY A 532 -15.30 -8.32 0.61
C GLY A 532 -16.11 -7.02 0.74
N CYS A 533 -16.93 -6.69 -0.27
CA CYS A 533 -17.88 -5.57 -0.19
C CYS A 533 -18.92 -5.79 0.92
N PHE A 534 -19.46 -7.00 1.05
CA PHE A 534 -20.42 -7.34 2.10
C PHE A 534 -19.83 -7.19 3.51
N VAL A 535 -18.60 -7.70 3.74
CA VAL A 535 -17.92 -7.57 5.03
C VAL A 535 -17.68 -6.11 5.39
N ASN A 536 -17.27 -5.28 4.43
CA ASN A 536 -17.11 -3.84 4.65
C ASN A 536 -18.43 -3.13 4.96
N TYR A 537 -19.50 -3.46 4.24
CA TYR A 537 -20.84 -2.93 4.54
C TYR A 537 -21.30 -3.31 5.95
N LYS A 538 -21.13 -4.58 6.35
CA LYS A 538 -21.47 -5.02 7.71
C LYS A 538 -20.59 -4.36 8.77
N ALA A 539 -19.29 -4.18 8.51
CA ALA A 539 -18.40 -3.44 9.40
C ALA A 539 -18.87 -1.99 9.59
N TYR A 540 -19.30 -1.32 8.52
CA TYR A 540 -19.87 0.03 8.58
C TYR A 540 -21.14 0.07 9.42
N VAL A 541 -22.10 -0.84 9.17
CA VAL A 541 -23.36 -0.91 9.92
C VAL A 541 -23.12 -1.18 11.40
N TYR A 542 -22.25 -2.13 11.75
CA TYR A 542 -21.95 -2.44 13.15
C TYR A 542 -21.21 -1.28 13.84
N ARG A 543 -20.33 -0.58 13.13
CA ARG A 543 -19.64 0.59 13.67
C ARG A 543 -20.59 1.78 13.87
N GLN A 544 -21.57 1.98 12.99
CA GLN A 544 -22.61 3.01 13.15
C GLN A 544 -23.56 2.71 14.31
N ALA A 545 -23.92 1.44 14.50
CA ALA A 545 -24.84 1.00 15.55
C ALA A 545 -24.23 1.00 16.97
N GLU A 546 -23.16 1.77 17.20
CA GLU A 546 -22.38 1.85 18.46
C GLU A 546 -21.93 0.51 19.05
N ALA A 547 -21.93 -0.56 18.27
CA ALA A 547 -21.29 -1.79 18.70
C ALA A 547 -19.79 -1.53 18.89
N LYS A 548 -19.18 -2.16 19.90
CA LYS A 548 -17.73 -2.16 20.15
C LYS A 548 -17.00 -2.78 18.94
N CYS A 549 -16.85 -2.04 17.86
CA CYS A 549 -16.31 -2.48 16.59
C CYS A 549 -14.99 -1.81 16.31
N HIS A 550 -13.90 -2.56 16.37
CA HIS A 550 -12.56 -2.03 16.35
C HIS A 550 -12.00 -1.88 14.92
N VAL A 551 -12.76 -1.19 14.07
CA VAL A 551 -12.43 -0.93 12.66
C VAL A 551 -12.55 0.58 12.42
N ALA A 552 -11.49 1.20 11.88
CA ALA A 552 -11.48 2.63 11.58
C ALA A 552 -12.34 2.95 10.35
N TYR A 553 -13.09 4.06 10.36
CA TYR A 553 -13.90 4.49 9.22
C TYR A 553 -13.08 4.68 7.94
N ALA A 554 -11.86 5.21 8.07
CA ALA A 554 -10.93 5.35 6.95
C ALA A 554 -10.57 4.00 6.33
N ASN A 555 -10.31 2.98 7.15
CA ASN A 555 -10.01 1.63 6.66
C ASN A 555 -11.22 1.01 5.95
N ILE A 556 -12.42 1.14 6.52
CA ILE A 556 -13.67 0.68 5.88
C ILE A 556 -13.83 1.34 4.51
N PHE A 557 -13.65 2.66 4.43
CA PHE A 557 -13.77 3.41 3.19
C PHE A 557 -12.77 2.94 2.13
N TRP A 558 -11.48 2.91 2.46
CA TRP A 558 -10.43 2.50 1.52
C TRP A 558 -10.56 1.03 1.09
N SER A 559 -10.92 0.14 2.03
CA SER A 559 -11.20 -1.26 1.74
C SER A 559 -12.39 -1.41 0.79
N PHE A 560 -13.49 -0.72 1.07
CA PHE A 560 -14.69 -0.78 0.25
C PHE A 560 -14.40 -0.28 -1.18
N VAL A 561 -13.72 0.85 -1.32
CA VAL A 561 -13.32 1.40 -2.62
C VAL A 561 -12.46 0.39 -3.39
N MET A 562 -11.44 -0.18 -2.75
CA MET A 562 -10.57 -1.18 -3.38
C MET A 562 -11.35 -2.40 -3.87
N TYR A 563 -12.17 -3.00 -2.99
CA TYR A 563 -12.97 -4.18 -3.33
C TYR A 563 -14.02 -3.90 -4.41
N ALA A 564 -14.66 -2.72 -4.40
CA ALA A 564 -15.62 -2.32 -5.43
C ALA A 564 -14.94 -2.12 -6.80
N VAL A 565 -13.76 -1.49 -6.83
CA VAL A 565 -12.98 -1.33 -8.07
C VAL A 565 -12.55 -2.69 -8.61
N TYR A 566 -12.06 -3.59 -7.75
CA TYR A 566 -11.70 -4.94 -8.18
C TYR A 566 -12.90 -5.73 -8.66
N PHE A 567 -14.05 -5.66 -7.99
CA PHE A 567 -15.27 -6.29 -8.44
C PHE A 567 -15.61 -5.86 -9.87
N GLY A 568 -15.61 -4.55 -10.15
CA GLY A 568 -15.84 -4.01 -11.49
C GLY A 568 -14.83 -4.52 -12.54
N LEU A 569 -13.53 -4.54 -12.19
CA LEU A 569 -12.48 -4.99 -13.11
C LEU A 569 -12.54 -6.50 -13.38
N PHE A 570 -12.78 -7.33 -12.35
CA PHE A 570 -12.93 -8.78 -12.50
C PHE A 570 -14.22 -9.14 -13.23
N LEU A 571 -15.30 -8.40 -13.00
CA LEU A 571 -16.55 -8.57 -13.71
C LEU A 571 -16.36 -8.25 -15.20
N HIS A 572 -15.74 -7.12 -15.52
CA HIS A 572 -15.38 -6.78 -16.90
C HIS A 572 -14.47 -7.85 -17.54
N PHE A 573 -13.44 -8.32 -16.81
CA PHE A 573 -12.57 -9.40 -17.27
C PHE A 573 -13.37 -10.70 -17.55
N PHE A 574 -14.34 -11.03 -16.71
CA PHE A 574 -15.18 -12.21 -16.85
C PHE A 574 -16.08 -12.11 -18.09
N PHE A 575 -16.78 -10.98 -18.25
CA PHE A 575 -17.63 -10.72 -19.43
C PHE A 575 -16.83 -10.79 -20.73
N VAL A 576 -15.69 -10.12 -20.80
CA VAL A 576 -14.87 -10.07 -22.02
C VAL A 576 -14.29 -11.44 -22.38
N ASN A 577 -13.80 -12.20 -21.40
CA ASN A 577 -13.08 -13.45 -21.69
C ASN A 577 -13.96 -14.69 -21.80
N TYR A 578 -15.13 -14.71 -21.17
CA TYR A 578 -15.98 -15.91 -21.12
C TYR A 578 -17.34 -15.74 -21.79
N LEU A 579 -17.94 -14.53 -21.75
CA LEU A 579 -19.29 -14.31 -22.28
C LEU A 579 -19.27 -13.68 -23.69
N LEU A 580 -18.34 -12.77 -23.97
CA LEU A 580 -18.23 -12.07 -25.26
C LEU A 580 -17.35 -12.78 -26.29
N LYS A 581 -16.61 -13.84 -25.90
CA LYS A 581 -15.88 -14.67 -26.87
C LYS A 581 -16.87 -15.44 -27.72
N LYS A 582 -17.17 -14.92 -28.92
CA LYS A 582 -17.89 -15.68 -29.97
C LYS A 582 -17.17 -17.01 -30.20
N PRO A 583 -17.89 -18.14 -30.35
CA PRO A 583 -17.27 -19.39 -30.77
C PRO A 583 -16.56 -19.11 -32.10
N THR A 584 -15.28 -19.45 -32.18
CA THR A 584 -14.55 -19.42 -33.44
C THR A 584 -15.26 -20.40 -34.36
N ILE A 585 -16.08 -19.89 -35.28
CA ILE A 585 -16.55 -20.68 -36.41
C ILE A 585 -15.27 -21.06 -37.15
N VAL A 586 -14.90 -22.33 -37.03
CA VAL A 586 -13.86 -22.93 -37.86
C VAL A 586 -14.33 -22.70 -39.29
N LYS A 587 -13.69 -21.77 -40.02
CA LYS A 587 -13.92 -21.63 -41.45
C LYS A 587 -13.61 -22.99 -42.06
N ALA A 588 -14.62 -23.62 -42.65
CA ALA A 588 -14.52 -24.89 -43.38
C ALA A 588 -13.72 -24.74 -44.70
N ALA A 589 -12.58 -24.04 -44.67
CA ALA A 589 -11.69 -23.86 -45.81
C ALA A 589 -10.40 -24.70 -45.69
N ASP A 590 -10.09 -25.26 -44.51
CA ASP A 590 -8.88 -26.08 -44.31
C ASP A 590 -9.13 -27.61 -44.36
N VAL A 591 -10.35 -28.06 -44.69
CA VAL A 591 -10.64 -29.50 -44.88
C VAL A 591 -10.35 -29.95 -46.33
N GLN A 592 -10.23 -29.05 -47.30
CA GLN A 592 -9.94 -29.42 -48.70
C GLN A 592 -8.45 -29.53 -49.06
N LYS A 593 -7.51 -29.21 -48.17
CA LYS A 593 -6.06 -29.36 -48.44
C LYS A 593 -5.43 -30.64 -47.91
N LYS A 594 -6.25 -31.61 -47.47
CA LYS A 594 -5.78 -32.92 -46.99
C LYS A 594 -6.16 -34.12 -47.87
N ASN A 595 -6.85 -33.90 -48.98
CA ASN A 595 -7.27 -34.94 -49.93
C ASN A 595 -6.90 -34.63 -51.41
N THR A 596 -5.71 -34.07 -51.62
CA THR A 596 -4.96 -34.06 -52.89
C THR A 596 -3.49 -34.02 -52.51
#